data_AF-A0A962UHN2-F1
#
_entry.id   AF-A0A962UHN2-F1
#
_cell.length_a   1.000
_cell.length_b   1.000
_cell.length_c   1.000
_cell.angle_alpha   90.00
_cell.angle_beta   90.00
_cell.angle_gamma   90.00
#
_symmetry.space_group_name_H-M   'P 1'
#
loop_
_entity.id
_entity.type
_entity.pdbx_description
1 polymer ?
#
loop_
_entity_poly.entity_id
_entity_poly.type
_entity_poly.pdbx_seq_one_letter_code
_entity_poly.pdbx_strand_id
1 'polypeptide(L)'
;MNARSSWVQEFWRIAVVVLLAWVIGAIFDQVGLLLLLALFGYTFRNLFNLQRLANWLGDPQTADIPIHFGLWGDIYSRVARVSARQAQREKRLKSLLNEYASSTSALPDAAVALDASGRIRWFNDAASRLLALQPAKDIGQPLLNLFRDPELSALLGSRDYARSVKVSAPGQRNRKLEVRIAPYGEEQTLLLAQDITDRLRQERVRKDFVANVSHELRTPLTVLSGFVENLQNDESLRDPRLVRPLDVMAQQAARMRQIVEDLLLLARLEGDSAPSQPEDVDMAALLRSVADDCRSLSSDGPQVDCEIRSQRRLLGDHKQLRSAVTNLVVNAVNHTPPNGGITLLWDDEGSDSVLEVADTGEGIAAEHIPRLTERFYRVDAGRSRERGGTGLGLAIVKHVLSRHDAQLDIQSRLGHGSRFICRFPSSRLIG
;
A
#
# COMPACT_ATOMS: atom_id res chain seq x y z
N MET A 1 13.96 56.41 13.00
CA MET A 1 14.66 57.50 13.72
C MET A 1 16.08 57.06 14.03
N ASN A 2 17.06 57.80 13.53
CA ASN A 2 18.48 57.45 13.63
C ASN A 2 18.96 57.65 15.08
N ALA A 3 19.58 56.61 15.67
CA ALA A 3 20.16 56.68 17.02
C ALA A 3 21.15 57.84 17.17
N ARG A 4 21.81 58.27 16.08
CA ARG A 4 22.63 59.49 16.07
C ARG A 4 21.88 60.75 16.51
N SER A 5 20.59 60.87 16.19
CA SER A 5 19.79 62.05 16.56
C SER A 5 19.43 62.11 18.04
N SER A 6 19.16 60.96 18.69
CA SER A 6 18.83 60.92 20.13
C SER A 6 20.06 61.14 21.01
N TRP A 7 21.24 60.68 20.58
CA TRP A 7 22.51 61.02 21.24
C TRP A 7 22.85 62.51 21.15
N VAL A 8 22.62 63.15 19.99
CA VAL A 8 22.84 64.59 19.81
C VAL A 8 21.88 65.43 20.66
N GLN A 9 20.61 65.02 20.76
CA GLN A 9 19.62 65.69 21.61
C GLN A 9 19.97 65.58 23.11
N GLU A 10 20.47 64.44 23.55
CA GLU A 10 20.86 64.26 24.95
C GLU A 10 22.14 65.04 25.28
N PHE A 11 23.10 65.10 24.35
CA PHE A 11 24.28 65.97 24.48
C PHE A 11 23.89 67.45 24.61
N TRP A 12 22.97 67.92 23.76
CA TRP A 12 22.45 69.30 23.87
C TRP A 12 21.70 69.55 25.18
N ARG A 13 20.95 68.58 25.70
CA ARG A 13 20.29 68.70 27.01
C ARG A 13 21.28 68.83 28.15
N ILE A 14 22.34 68.00 28.15
CA ILE A 14 23.41 68.10 29.14
C ILE A 14 24.09 69.47 29.03
N ALA A 15 24.42 69.91 27.80
CA ALA A 15 25.03 71.21 27.57
C ALA A 15 24.17 72.37 28.06
N VAL A 16 22.85 72.33 27.84
CA VAL A 16 21.89 73.34 28.34
C VAL A 16 21.79 73.32 29.86
N VAL A 17 21.73 72.14 30.49
CA VAL A 17 21.68 72.02 31.96
C VAL A 17 22.97 72.54 32.61
N VAL A 18 24.13 72.21 32.02
CA VAL A 18 25.45 72.71 32.46
C VAL A 18 25.56 74.22 32.26
N LEU A 19 25.11 74.75 31.12
CA LEU A 19 25.12 76.18 30.83
C LEU A 19 24.19 76.96 31.77
N LEU A 20 22.98 76.47 32.03
CA LEU A 20 22.06 77.05 33.00
C LEU A 20 22.65 77.04 34.42
N ALA A 21 23.22 75.92 34.84
CA ALA A 21 23.88 75.82 36.14
C ALA A 21 25.09 76.77 36.26
N TRP A 22 25.83 76.97 35.17
CA TRP A 22 26.94 77.91 35.10
C TRP A 22 26.47 79.38 35.18
N VAL A 23 25.47 79.76 34.40
CA VAL A 23 24.91 81.13 34.39
C VAL A 23 24.31 81.48 35.76
N ILE A 24 23.50 80.59 36.32
CA ILE A 24 22.91 80.79 37.66
C ILE A 24 24.02 80.81 38.71
N GLY A 25 24.99 79.90 38.60
CA GLY A 25 26.13 79.85 39.51
C GLY A 25 26.98 81.12 39.51
N ALA A 26 27.13 81.78 38.36
CA ALA A 26 27.88 83.02 38.22
C ALA A 26 27.18 84.22 38.86
N ILE A 27 25.83 84.20 38.92
CA ILE A 27 25.03 85.24 39.59
C ILE A 27 25.18 85.16 41.11
N PHE A 28 25.32 83.95 41.67
CA PHE A 28 25.37 83.69 43.12
C PHE A 28 26.78 83.39 43.65
N ASP A 29 27.82 83.52 42.82
CA ASP A 29 29.22 83.20 43.13
C ASP A 29 29.46 81.77 43.69
N GLN A 30 28.61 80.83 43.26
CA GLN A 30 28.58 79.43 43.74
C GLN A 30 28.53 78.45 42.55
N VAL A 31 29.31 78.73 41.50
CA VAL A 31 29.34 77.96 40.25
C VAL A 31 29.63 76.47 40.49
N GLY A 32 30.59 76.15 41.37
CA GLY A 32 30.99 74.78 41.64
C GLY A 32 29.88 73.93 42.24
N LEU A 33 29.12 74.48 43.19
CA LEU A 33 28.08 73.75 43.92
C LEU A 33 26.86 73.48 43.02
N LEU A 34 26.45 74.47 42.22
CA LEU A 34 25.33 74.33 41.29
C LEU A 34 25.62 73.36 40.14
N LEU A 35 26.85 73.35 39.61
CA LEU A 35 27.27 72.35 38.62
C LEU A 35 27.24 70.93 39.22
N LEU A 36 27.72 70.77 40.45
CA LEU A 36 27.75 69.47 41.12
C LEU A 36 26.33 68.95 41.39
N LEU A 37 25.41 69.81 41.85
CA LEU A 37 24.00 69.47 42.01
C LEU A 37 23.32 69.10 40.68
N ALA A 38 23.60 69.84 39.60
CA ALA A 38 23.03 69.55 38.28
C ALA A 38 23.52 68.21 37.72
N LEU A 39 24.82 67.92 37.84
CA LEU A 39 25.42 66.63 37.47
C LEU A 39 24.86 65.50 38.33
N PHE A 40 24.74 65.70 39.64
CA PHE A 40 24.17 64.73 40.56
C PHE A 40 22.70 64.41 40.26
N GLY A 41 21.88 65.42 39.97
CA GLY A 41 20.49 65.23 39.56
C GLY A 41 20.37 64.45 38.25
N TYR A 42 21.27 64.70 37.30
CA TYR A 42 21.30 63.98 36.02
C TYR A 42 21.71 62.52 36.18
N THR A 43 22.77 62.22 36.95
CA THR A 43 23.21 60.84 37.21
C THR A 43 22.16 60.07 38.01
N PHE A 44 21.53 60.70 39.00
CA PHE A 44 20.44 60.10 39.78
C PHE A 44 19.25 59.70 38.89
N ARG A 45 18.81 60.61 38.00
CA ARG A 45 17.77 60.31 37.01
C ARG A 45 18.16 59.15 36.09
N ASN A 46 19.42 59.09 35.67
CA ASN A 46 19.91 58.02 34.79
C ASN A 46 19.91 56.65 35.50
N LEU A 47 20.33 56.63 36.78
CA LEU A 47 20.36 55.43 37.61
C LEU A 47 18.93 54.92 37.89
N PHE A 48 18.00 55.84 38.18
CA PHE A 48 16.59 55.52 38.37
C PHE A 48 15.97 54.87 37.12
N ASN A 49 16.27 55.40 35.92
CA ASN A 49 15.79 54.82 34.66
C ASN A 49 16.42 53.45 34.37
N LEU A 50 17.68 53.23 34.75
CA LEU A 50 18.37 51.96 34.58
C LEU A 50 17.80 50.88 35.51
N GLN A 51 17.53 51.22 36.77
CA GLN A 51 16.87 50.32 37.71
C GLN A 51 15.46 49.94 37.23
N ARG A 52 14.72 50.90 36.68
CA ARG A 52 13.39 50.66 36.10
C ARG A 52 13.45 49.75 34.87
N LEU A 53 14.48 49.90 34.03
CA LEU A 53 14.72 49.01 32.88
C LEU A 53 15.06 47.59 33.34
N ALA A 54 15.90 47.45 34.36
CA ALA A 54 16.28 46.15 34.93
C ALA A 54 15.07 45.40 35.50
N ASN A 55 14.20 46.10 36.23
CA ASN A 55 12.96 45.51 36.74
C ASN A 55 12.00 45.10 35.60
N TRP A 56 11.87 45.94 34.56
CA TRP A 56 11.03 45.66 33.40
C TRP A 56 11.56 44.50 32.54
N LEU A 57 12.88 44.33 32.45
CA LEU A 57 13.51 43.17 31.80
C LEU A 57 13.22 41.85 32.53
N GLY A 58 12.96 41.89 33.84
CA GLY A 58 12.62 40.73 34.65
C GLY A 58 11.22 40.18 34.37
N ASP A 59 10.24 41.04 34.08
CA ASP A 59 8.89 40.64 33.65
C ASP A 59 8.35 41.57 32.54
N PRO A 60 8.72 41.31 31.27
CA PRO A 60 8.34 42.17 30.15
C PRO A 60 6.87 42.03 29.71
N GLN A 61 6.13 41.03 30.22
CA GLN A 61 4.79 40.69 29.69
C GLN A 61 3.66 41.46 30.38
N THR A 62 3.90 42.04 31.56
CA THR A 62 2.86 42.68 32.39
C THR A 62 3.05 44.19 32.57
N ALA A 63 4.21 44.74 32.19
CA ALA A 63 4.58 46.11 32.53
C ALA A 63 4.55 47.09 31.33
N ASP A 64 3.76 48.16 31.46
CA ASP A 64 3.68 49.27 30.51
C ASP A 64 5.04 49.96 30.32
N ILE A 65 5.36 50.33 29.08
CA ILE A 65 6.61 51.02 28.74
C ILE A 65 6.62 52.40 29.43
N PRO A 66 7.55 52.65 30.35
CA PRO A 66 7.42 53.79 31.25
C PRO A 66 7.77 55.16 30.66
N ILE A 67 8.52 55.22 29.54
CA ILE A 67 9.02 56.49 28.97
C ILE A 67 9.07 56.42 27.44
N HIS A 68 8.47 57.40 26.75
CA HIS A 68 8.43 57.47 25.28
C HIS A 68 9.39 58.48 24.63
N PHE A 69 10.10 59.32 25.42
CA PHE A 69 10.89 60.44 24.89
C PHE A 69 12.40 60.30 25.17
N GLY A 70 13.23 60.75 24.22
CA GLY A 70 14.69 60.81 24.34
C GLY A 70 15.42 59.47 24.21
N LEU A 71 16.70 59.42 24.61
CA LEU A 71 17.57 58.24 24.53
C LEU A 71 16.95 56.99 25.19
N TRP A 72 16.35 57.17 26.37
CA TRP A 72 15.71 56.08 27.10
C TRP A 72 14.50 55.51 26.35
N GLY A 73 13.65 56.35 25.74
CA GLY A 73 12.53 55.86 24.91
C GLY A 73 12.99 55.02 23.72
N ASP A 74 14.09 55.41 23.07
CA ASP A 74 14.71 54.62 22.00
C ASP A 74 15.23 53.27 22.52
N ILE A 75 15.87 53.24 23.69
CA ILE A 75 16.38 52.02 24.33
C ILE A 75 15.22 51.09 24.72
N TYR A 76 14.21 51.59 25.43
CA TYR A 76 13.02 50.82 25.81
C TYR A 76 12.32 50.24 24.57
N SER A 77 12.09 51.03 23.52
CA SER A 77 11.41 50.55 22.31
C SER A 77 12.22 49.50 21.54
N ARG A 78 13.55 49.53 21.58
CA ARG A 78 14.41 48.53 20.96
C ARG A 78 14.37 47.22 21.74
N VAL A 79 14.50 47.28 23.07
CA VAL A 79 14.45 46.09 23.92
C VAL A 79 13.06 45.45 23.86
N ALA A 80 11.99 46.24 23.89
CA ALA A 80 10.62 45.76 23.71
C ALA A 80 10.40 45.04 22.38
N ARG A 81 10.93 45.58 21.27
CA ARG A 81 10.88 44.92 19.97
C ARG A 81 11.63 43.59 19.94
N VAL A 82 12.76 43.49 20.63
CA VAL A 82 13.55 42.23 20.70
C VAL A 82 12.82 41.18 21.54
N SER A 83 12.32 41.55 22.72
CA SER A 83 11.58 40.64 23.62
C SER A 83 10.28 40.14 22.96
N ALA A 84 9.51 41.05 22.33
CA ALA A 84 8.30 40.68 21.60
C ALA A 84 8.59 39.70 20.44
N ARG A 85 9.70 39.90 19.71
CA ARG A 85 10.13 38.98 18.64
C ARG A 85 10.52 37.59 19.19
N GLN A 86 11.18 37.52 20.34
CA GLN A 86 11.52 36.24 20.98
C GLN A 86 10.26 35.50 21.43
N ALA A 87 9.35 36.18 22.12
CA ALA A 87 8.08 35.59 22.57
C ALA A 87 7.24 35.09 21.39
N GLN A 88 7.19 35.83 20.28
CA GLN A 88 6.46 35.43 19.09
C GLN A 88 7.11 34.23 18.36
N ARG A 89 8.45 34.14 18.34
CA ARG A 89 9.17 32.98 17.81
C ARG A 89 8.89 31.73 18.63
N GLU A 90 8.91 31.83 19.96
CA GLU A 90 8.64 30.70 20.84
C GLU A 90 7.19 30.21 20.69
N LYS A 91 6.22 31.13 20.66
CA LYS A 91 4.81 30.78 20.38
C LYS A 91 4.64 30.09 19.03
N ARG A 92 5.30 30.58 17.98
CA ARG A 92 5.21 30.00 16.63
C ARG A 92 5.88 28.63 16.53
N LEU A 93 7.00 28.42 17.23
CA LEU A 93 7.64 27.11 17.31
C LEU A 93 6.72 26.12 18.05
N LYS A 94 6.13 26.52 19.18
CA LYS A 94 5.16 25.70 19.92
C LYS A 94 3.92 25.36 19.08
N SER A 95 3.37 26.32 18.33
CA SER A 95 2.21 26.05 17.47
C SER A 95 2.54 25.08 16.35
N LEU A 96 3.70 25.24 15.69
CA LEU A 96 4.15 24.32 14.66
C LEU A 96 4.38 22.91 15.23
N LEU A 97 5.03 22.79 16.39
CA LEU A 97 5.23 21.50 17.06
C LEU A 97 3.90 20.81 17.39
N ASN A 98 2.89 21.56 17.86
CA ASN A 98 1.55 21.03 18.12
C ASN A 98 0.83 20.64 16.83
N GLU A 99 0.99 21.40 15.75
CA GLU A 99 0.41 21.09 14.44
C GLU A 99 1.02 19.79 13.85
N TYR A 100 2.34 19.63 13.91
CA TYR A 100 3.03 18.38 13.55
C TYR A 100 2.60 17.19 14.41
N ALA A 101 2.46 17.38 15.73
CA ALA A 101 1.96 16.34 16.63
C ALA A 101 0.53 15.94 16.29
N SER A 102 -0.36 16.92 16.09
CA SER A 102 -1.78 16.69 15.77
C SER A 102 -1.98 15.98 14.42
N SER A 103 -1.19 16.32 13.41
CA SER A 103 -1.20 15.66 12.10
C SER A 103 -0.77 14.20 12.18
N THR A 104 0.11 13.86 13.12
CA THR A 104 0.60 12.48 13.29
C THR A 104 -0.30 11.64 14.20
N SER A 105 -1.03 12.27 15.13
CA SER A 105 -2.10 11.62 15.91
C SER A 105 -3.35 11.30 15.09
N ALA A 106 -3.59 12.02 13.98
CA ALA A 106 -4.69 11.75 13.06
C ALA A 106 -4.44 10.54 12.14
N LEU A 107 -3.19 10.05 12.06
CA LEU A 107 -2.88 8.84 11.29
C LEU A 107 -3.52 7.62 11.96
N PRO A 108 -4.30 6.81 11.22
CA PRO A 108 -4.92 5.60 11.76
C PRO A 108 -3.86 4.52 12.07
N ASP A 109 -2.72 4.58 11.39
CA ASP A 109 -1.62 3.63 11.53
C ASP A 109 -0.72 4.00 12.71
N ALA A 110 -0.24 2.98 13.41
CA ALA A 110 0.69 3.13 14.51
C ALA A 110 2.08 3.49 13.99
N ALA A 111 2.65 4.58 14.48
CA ALA A 111 3.99 5.03 14.16
C ALA A 111 4.87 5.02 15.41
N VAL A 112 6.03 4.38 15.34
CA VAL A 112 7.02 4.29 16.43
C VAL A 112 8.40 4.64 15.91
N ALA A 113 9.00 5.70 16.45
CA ALA A 113 10.38 6.07 16.15
C ALA A 113 11.34 5.35 17.09
N LEU A 114 12.31 4.63 16.52
CA LEU A 114 13.30 3.84 17.21
C LEU A 114 14.70 4.44 17.02
N ASP A 115 15.54 4.41 18.05
CA ASP A 115 16.95 4.78 17.94
C ASP A 115 17.80 3.69 17.27
N ALA A 116 19.11 3.94 17.13
CA ALA A 116 20.06 3.00 16.51
C ALA A 116 20.13 1.63 17.22
N SER A 117 19.74 1.58 18.50
CA SER A 117 19.69 0.37 19.32
C SER A 117 18.31 -0.28 19.38
N GLY A 118 17.33 0.25 18.64
CA GLY A 118 15.95 -0.27 18.61
C GLY A 118 15.10 0.13 19.81
N ARG A 119 15.49 1.18 20.55
CA ARG A 119 14.71 1.70 21.69
C ARG A 119 13.70 2.75 21.24
N ILE A 120 12.56 2.75 21.91
CA ILE A 120 11.45 3.65 21.60
C ILE A 120 11.80 5.08 22.00
N ARG A 121 11.89 5.99 21.02
CA ARG A 121 12.11 7.42 21.25
C ARG A 121 10.80 8.19 21.30
N TRP A 122 9.84 7.79 20.48
CA TRP A 122 8.56 8.45 20.32
C TRP A 122 7.55 7.52 19.64
N PHE A 123 6.26 7.72 19.87
CA PHE A 123 5.19 7.06 19.13
C PHE A 123 3.89 7.88 19.15
N ASN A 124 2.99 7.64 18.20
CA ASN A 124 1.69 8.31 18.14
C ASN A 124 0.60 7.60 18.95
N ASP A 125 -0.57 8.24 19.07
CA ASP A 125 -1.72 7.68 19.81
C ASP A 125 -2.22 6.35 19.22
N ALA A 126 -2.10 6.17 17.91
CA ALA A 126 -2.45 4.90 17.26
C ALA A 126 -1.54 3.75 17.73
N ALA A 127 -0.25 4.00 17.96
CA ALA A 127 0.68 3.01 18.51
C ALA A 127 0.32 2.62 19.95
N SER A 128 -0.18 3.54 20.78
CA SER A 128 -0.74 3.17 22.08
C SER A 128 -1.92 2.23 21.97
N ARG A 129 -2.80 2.41 20.98
CA ARG A 129 -3.99 1.58 20.80
C ARG A 129 -3.70 0.22 20.15
N LEU A 130 -2.84 0.19 19.13
CA LEU A 130 -2.57 -1.00 18.32
C LEU A 130 -1.43 -1.86 18.89
N LEU A 131 -0.39 -1.23 19.45
CA LEU A 131 0.79 -1.91 20.01
C LEU A 131 0.78 -1.97 21.54
N ALA A 132 -0.28 -1.45 22.18
CA ALA A 132 -0.44 -1.39 23.64
C ALA A 132 0.68 -0.63 24.38
N LEU A 133 1.32 0.34 23.71
CA LEU A 133 2.41 1.14 24.28
C LEU A 133 1.90 2.23 25.24
N GLN A 134 2.62 2.42 26.34
CA GLN A 134 2.33 3.38 27.41
C GLN A 134 3.38 4.51 27.42
N PRO A 135 3.00 5.78 27.16
CA PRO A 135 3.95 6.90 27.06
C PRO A 135 4.84 7.08 28.29
N ALA A 136 4.29 6.82 29.48
CA ALA A 136 5.01 7.03 30.74
C ALA A 136 6.04 5.94 31.07
N LYS A 137 5.98 4.76 30.44
CA LYS A 137 6.80 3.59 30.83
C LYS A 137 7.69 3.06 29.71
N ASP A 138 7.24 3.17 28.46
CA ASP A 138 7.84 2.43 27.36
C ASP A 138 8.85 3.27 26.57
N ILE A 139 8.85 4.60 26.73
CA ILE A 139 9.89 5.46 26.15
C ILE A 139 11.26 5.09 26.75
N GLY A 140 12.25 4.85 25.88
CA GLY A 140 13.60 4.42 26.23
C GLY A 140 13.78 2.89 26.34
N GLN A 141 12.70 2.12 26.33
CA GLN A 141 12.75 0.66 26.35
C GLN A 141 12.95 0.07 24.94
N PRO A 142 13.64 -1.07 24.80
CA PRO A 142 13.70 -1.80 23.53
C PRO A 142 12.32 -2.28 23.09
N LEU A 143 11.93 -2.02 21.84
CA LEU A 143 10.61 -2.41 21.34
C LEU A 143 10.37 -3.92 21.42
N LEU A 144 11.41 -4.72 21.12
CA LEU A 144 11.35 -6.18 21.12
C LEU A 144 11.08 -6.80 22.50
N ASN A 145 11.31 -6.07 23.59
CA ASN A 145 10.96 -6.56 24.93
C ASN A 145 9.44 -6.61 25.15
N LEU A 146 8.74 -5.62 24.59
CA LEU A 146 7.30 -5.43 24.67
C LEU A 146 6.58 -6.22 23.59
N PHE A 147 7.15 -6.26 22.37
CA PHE A 147 6.61 -6.98 21.24
C PHE A 147 7.53 -8.13 20.80
N ARG A 148 7.31 -9.29 21.42
CA ARG A 148 8.11 -10.50 21.17
C ARG A 148 7.52 -11.29 20.00
N ASP A 149 7.95 -10.94 18.79
CA ASP A 149 7.65 -11.69 17.58
C ASP A 149 8.95 -11.99 16.81
N PRO A 150 9.25 -13.25 16.47
CA PRO A 150 10.47 -13.63 15.74
C PRO A 150 10.60 -12.93 14.38
N GLU A 151 9.49 -12.74 13.66
CA GLU A 151 9.51 -12.11 12.33
C GLU A 151 9.82 -10.62 12.45
N LEU A 152 9.29 -9.96 13.46
CA LEU A 152 9.60 -8.56 13.74
C LEU A 152 11.08 -8.37 14.12
N SER A 153 11.62 -9.28 14.94
CA SER A 153 13.05 -9.27 15.30
C SER A 153 13.94 -9.45 14.06
N ALA A 154 13.56 -10.33 13.15
CA ALA A 154 14.28 -10.54 11.90
C ALA A 154 14.23 -9.29 11.01
N LEU A 155 13.06 -8.64 10.89
CA LEU A 155 12.89 -7.41 10.09
C LEU A 155 13.76 -6.25 10.61
N LEU A 156 13.74 -6.02 11.93
CA LEU A 156 14.55 -4.96 12.55
C LEU A 156 16.06 -5.25 12.46
N GLY A 157 16.45 -6.53 12.52
CA GLY A 157 17.84 -6.95 12.40
C GLY A 157 18.39 -6.85 10.98
N SER A 158 17.60 -7.20 9.96
CA SER A 158 18.04 -7.14 8.56
C SER A 158 18.06 -5.73 7.98
N ARG A 159 17.32 -4.78 8.58
CA ARG A 159 17.08 -3.42 8.06
C ARG A 159 16.58 -3.42 6.61
N ASP A 160 15.81 -4.44 6.26
CA ASP A 160 15.20 -4.54 4.92
C ASP A 160 13.92 -3.69 4.87
N TYR A 161 14.06 -2.47 4.34
CA TYR A 161 12.98 -1.49 4.25
C TYR A 161 11.92 -1.82 3.18
N ALA A 162 12.18 -2.78 2.29
CA ALA A 162 11.22 -3.18 1.25
C ALA A 162 10.24 -4.24 1.75
N ARG A 163 10.58 -4.93 2.84
CA ARG A 163 9.80 -6.05 3.37
C ARG A 163 8.76 -5.59 4.40
N SER A 164 7.62 -6.29 4.43
CA SER A 164 6.62 -6.20 5.49
C SER A 164 6.43 -7.55 6.17
N VAL A 165 6.01 -7.54 7.43
CA VAL A 165 5.72 -8.75 8.22
C VAL A 165 4.33 -8.68 8.84
N LYS A 166 3.65 -9.82 8.93
CA LYS A 166 2.27 -9.90 9.46
C LYS A 166 2.30 -10.53 10.84
N VAL A 167 2.14 -9.70 11.86
CA VAL A 167 2.30 -10.10 13.26
C VAL A 167 0.99 -9.94 14.04
N SER A 168 0.88 -10.59 15.19
CA SER A 168 -0.30 -10.45 16.05
C SER A 168 -0.10 -9.28 17.00
N ALA A 169 -1.12 -8.44 17.21
CA ALA A 169 -0.98 -7.30 18.11
C ALA A 169 -0.64 -7.76 19.55
N PRO A 170 0.29 -7.08 20.24
CA PRO A 170 0.61 -7.34 21.65
C PRO A 170 -0.66 -7.32 22.51
N GLY A 171 -0.89 -8.39 23.29
CA GLY A 171 -2.06 -8.51 24.17
C GLY A 171 -3.41 -8.76 23.46
N GLN A 172 -3.46 -8.75 22.12
CA GLN A 172 -4.69 -8.94 21.33
C GLN A 172 -4.47 -9.94 20.20
N ARG A 173 -4.53 -11.24 20.52
CA ARG A 173 -4.27 -12.33 19.56
C ARG A 173 -5.15 -12.31 18.31
N ASN A 174 -6.37 -11.77 18.41
CA ASN A 174 -7.32 -11.70 17.29
C ASN A 174 -7.06 -10.52 16.35
N ARG A 175 -6.21 -9.57 16.73
CA ARG A 175 -5.86 -8.43 15.90
C ARG A 175 -4.54 -8.71 15.18
N LYS A 176 -4.54 -8.50 13.87
CA LYS A 176 -3.37 -8.72 12.99
C LYS A 176 -2.88 -7.39 12.47
N LEU A 177 -1.57 -7.19 12.59
CA LEU A 177 -0.90 -5.98 12.15
C LEU A 177 0.07 -6.30 11.01
N GLU A 178 0.06 -5.49 9.97
CA GLU A 178 1.16 -5.47 8.99
C GLU A 178 2.17 -4.42 9.43
N VAL A 179 3.42 -4.85 9.63
CA VAL A 179 4.50 -4.00 10.12
C VAL A 179 5.53 -3.79 9.03
N ARG A 180 5.94 -2.53 8.87
CA ARG A 180 6.97 -2.07 7.94
C ARG A 180 7.94 -1.15 8.66
N ILE A 181 9.17 -1.07 8.16
CA ILE A 181 10.20 -0.17 8.68
C ILE A 181 10.68 0.77 7.58
N ALA A 182 10.98 2.00 7.95
CA ALA A 182 11.53 3.03 7.06
C ALA A 182 12.68 3.77 7.77
N PRO A 183 13.69 4.25 7.03
CA PRO A 183 14.74 5.07 7.60
C PRO A 183 14.17 6.40 8.08
N TYR A 184 14.64 6.88 9.23
CA TYR A 184 14.24 8.16 9.82
C TYR A 184 15.50 8.83 10.38
N GLY A 185 15.85 10.04 9.94
CA GLY A 185 17.07 10.73 10.41
C GLY A 185 18.38 9.94 10.26
N GLU A 186 19.40 10.31 11.05
CA GLU A 186 20.67 9.59 11.13
C GLU A 186 20.54 8.39 12.08
N GLU A 187 20.65 7.18 11.52
CA GLU A 187 20.57 5.88 12.23
C GLU A 187 19.28 5.58 13.01
N GLN A 188 18.18 6.31 12.79
CA GLN A 188 16.89 6.01 13.41
C GLN A 188 15.98 5.25 12.43
N THR A 189 15.06 4.47 13.00
CA THR A 189 14.12 3.64 12.23
C THR A 189 12.71 4.02 12.62
N LEU A 190 11.87 4.32 11.65
CA LEU A 190 10.44 4.50 11.84
C LEU A 190 9.74 3.17 11.56
N LEU A 191 9.08 2.62 12.57
CA LEU A 191 8.21 1.47 12.44
C LEU A 191 6.77 1.94 12.24
N LEU A 192 6.14 1.41 11.21
CA LEU A 192 4.74 1.63 10.88
C LEU A 192 3.99 0.31 11.04
N ALA A 193 2.88 0.32 11.77
CA ALA A 193 2.03 -0.84 11.96
C ALA A 193 0.57 -0.51 11.61
N GLN A 194 0.03 -1.23 10.64
CA GLN A 194 -1.34 -1.07 10.17
C GLN A 194 -2.22 -2.23 10.62
N ASP A 195 -3.43 -1.95 11.11
CA ASP A 195 -4.42 -2.99 11.41
C ASP A 195 -5.00 -3.58 10.12
N ILE A 196 -4.71 -4.85 9.86
CA ILE A 196 -5.19 -5.60 8.70
C ILE A 196 -6.25 -6.65 9.08
N THR A 197 -6.78 -6.59 10.31
CA THR A 197 -7.69 -7.61 10.85
C THR A 197 -8.95 -7.76 10.03
N ASP A 198 -9.61 -6.65 9.70
CA ASP A 198 -10.87 -6.69 8.93
C ASP A 198 -10.63 -7.16 7.49
N ARG A 199 -9.52 -6.72 6.88
CA ARG A 199 -9.11 -7.20 5.56
C ARG A 199 -8.88 -8.71 5.55
N LEU A 200 -8.09 -9.21 6.49
CA LEU A 200 -7.84 -10.65 6.63
C LEU A 200 -9.13 -11.43 6.98
N ARG A 201 -10.02 -10.84 7.77
CA ARG A 201 -11.32 -11.44 8.10
C ARG A 201 -12.22 -11.56 6.88
N GLN A 202 -12.29 -10.53 6.04
CA GLN A 202 -13.04 -10.56 4.79
C GLN A 202 -12.46 -11.58 3.81
N GLU A 203 -11.13 -11.62 3.67
CA GLU A 203 -10.44 -12.62 2.86
C GLU A 203 -10.74 -14.04 3.37
N ARG A 204 -10.71 -14.26 4.70
CA ARG A 204 -11.02 -15.55 5.31
C ARG A 204 -12.49 -15.96 5.14
N VAL A 205 -13.45 -15.06 5.43
CA VAL A 205 -14.89 -15.34 5.25
C VAL A 205 -15.18 -15.69 3.79
N ARG A 206 -14.55 -14.98 2.83
CA ARG A 206 -14.68 -15.29 1.42
C ARG A 206 -14.14 -16.68 1.09
N LYS A 207 -12.94 -17.04 1.58
CA LYS A 207 -12.35 -18.38 1.38
C LYS A 207 -13.22 -19.48 1.99
N ASP A 208 -13.67 -19.29 3.23
CA ASP A 208 -14.49 -20.26 3.97
C ASP A 208 -15.87 -20.44 3.30
N PHE A 209 -16.50 -19.36 2.86
CA PHE A 209 -17.76 -19.42 2.11
C PHE A 209 -17.62 -20.24 0.83
N VAL A 210 -16.57 -19.96 0.04
CA VAL A 210 -16.36 -20.67 -1.23
C VAL A 210 -16.02 -22.14 -0.97
N ALA A 211 -15.21 -22.46 0.03
CA ALA A 211 -14.92 -23.84 0.42
C ALA A 211 -16.21 -24.59 0.83
N ASN A 212 -17.03 -23.99 1.70
CA ASN A 212 -18.26 -24.60 2.21
C ASN A 212 -19.28 -24.83 1.09
N VAL A 213 -19.58 -23.80 0.28
CA VAL A 213 -20.51 -23.91 -0.86
C VAL A 213 -20.10 -25.04 -1.79
N SER A 214 -18.80 -25.24 -1.97
CA SER A 214 -18.33 -26.25 -2.91
C SER A 214 -18.42 -27.67 -2.37
N HIS A 215 -18.23 -27.87 -1.07
CA HIS A 215 -18.51 -29.15 -0.44
C HIS A 215 -20.01 -29.48 -0.45
N GLU A 216 -20.86 -28.48 -0.20
CA GLU A 216 -22.31 -28.63 -0.22
C GLU A 216 -22.87 -28.84 -1.64
N LEU A 217 -22.21 -28.33 -2.68
CA LEU A 217 -22.62 -28.55 -4.08
C LEU A 217 -22.03 -29.84 -4.68
N ARG A 218 -20.80 -30.22 -4.31
CA ARG A 218 -20.14 -31.43 -4.85
C ARG A 218 -20.91 -32.70 -4.48
N THR A 219 -21.30 -32.84 -3.22
CA THR A 219 -22.00 -34.02 -2.71
C THR A 219 -23.29 -34.36 -3.47
N PRO A 220 -24.27 -33.43 -3.62
CA PRO A 220 -25.49 -33.72 -4.37
C PRO A 220 -25.23 -33.93 -5.86
N LEU A 221 -24.24 -33.23 -6.45
CA LEU A 221 -23.87 -33.43 -7.86
C LEU A 221 -23.24 -34.80 -8.12
N THR A 222 -22.43 -35.31 -7.20
CA THR A 222 -21.86 -36.66 -7.28
C THR A 222 -22.97 -37.71 -7.23
N VAL A 223 -23.92 -37.56 -6.31
CA VAL A 223 -25.06 -38.47 -6.19
C VAL A 223 -25.94 -38.43 -7.46
N LEU A 224 -26.25 -37.23 -7.97
CA LEU A 224 -27.05 -37.07 -9.18
C LEU A 224 -26.34 -37.66 -10.41
N SER A 225 -25.03 -37.41 -10.55
CA SER A 225 -24.22 -37.99 -11.64
C SER A 225 -24.23 -39.51 -11.57
N GLY A 226 -24.04 -40.09 -10.37
CA GLY A 226 -24.07 -41.53 -10.17
C GLY A 226 -25.43 -42.16 -10.51
N PHE A 227 -26.55 -41.51 -10.16
CA PHE A 227 -27.88 -42.00 -10.57
C PHE A 227 -28.09 -41.94 -12.08
N VAL A 228 -27.66 -40.86 -12.74
CA VAL A 228 -27.78 -40.73 -14.20
C VAL A 228 -26.90 -41.76 -14.91
N GLU A 229 -25.65 -41.95 -14.46
CA GLU A 229 -24.73 -42.97 -14.98
C GLU A 229 -25.32 -44.38 -14.80
N ASN A 230 -25.89 -44.68 -13.63
CA ASN A 230 -26.55 -45.98 -13.39
C ASN A 230 -27.73 -46.19 -14.35
N LEU A 231 -28.58 -45.17 -14.55
CA LEU A 231 -29.73 -45.26 -15.48
C LEU A 231 -29.30 -45.37 -16.95
N GLN A 232 -28.17 -44.78 -17.35
CA GLN A 232 -27.62 -44.93 -18.70
C GLN A 232 -27.02 -46.33 -18.94
N ASN A 233 -26.44 -46.92 -17.90
CA ASN A 233 -25.76 -48.23 -17.98
C ASN A 233 -26.69 -49.42 -17.72
N ASP A 234 -27.86 -49.21 -17.13
CA ASP A 234 -28.84 -50.27 -16.90
C ASP A 234 -29.59 -50.63 -18.19
N GLU A 235 -29.21 -51.76 -18.80
CA GLU A 235 -29.81 -52.24 -20.04
C GLU A 235 -31.29 -52.60 -19.89
N SER A 236 -31.76 -52.90 -18.68
CA SER A 236 -33.17 -53.25 -18.41
C SER A 236 -34.12 -52.04 -18.46
N LEU A 237 -33.57 -50.82 -18.35
CA LEU A 237 -34.29 -49.54 -18.32
C LEU A 237 -34.08 -48.71 -19.59
N ARG A 238 -33.44 -49.26 -20.64
CA ARG A 238 -33.20 -48.59 -21.93
C ARG A 238 -34.49 -48.37 -22.72
N ASP A 239 -35.29 -47.39 -22.31
CA ASP A 239 -36.31 -46.78 -23.17
C ASP A 239 -35.60 -45.81 -24.14
N PRO A 240 -35.72 -46.00 -25.47
CA PRO A 240 -35.17 -45.08 -26.48
C PRO A 240 -35.58 -43.62 -26.29
N ARG A 241 -36.72 -43.35 -25.64
CA ARG A 241 -37.20 -42.00 -25.33
C ARG A 241 -36.42 -41.33 -24.21
N LEU A 242 -35.76 -42.10 -23.33
CA LEU A 242 -35.01 -41.61 -22.17
C LEU A 242 -33.52 -41.41 -22.46
N VAL A 243 -32.98 -42.00 -23.52
CA VAL A 243 -31.56 -41.88 -23.90
C VAL A 243 -31.14 -40.40 -23.99
N ARG A 244 -31.84 -39.61 -24.81
CA ARG A 244 -31.50 -38.20 -25.03
C ARG A 244 -31.70 -37.33 -23.77
N PRO A 245 -32.80 -37.46 -23.01
CA PRO A 245 -32.94 -36.79 -21.71
C PRO A 245 -31.82 -37.14 -20.71
N LEU A 246 -31.44 -38.42 -20.59
CA LEU A 246 -30.38 -38.87 -19.66
C LEU A 246 -29.01 -38.30 -20.06
N ASP A 247 -28.69 -38.29 -21.36
CA ASP A 247 -27.46 -37.68 -21.86
C ASP A 247 -27.41 -36.18 -21.54
N VAL A 248 -28.53 -35.47 -21.72
CA VAL A 248 -28.63 -34.05 -21.35
C VAL A 248 -28.45 -33.85 -19.84
N MET A 249 -29.04 -34.72 -19.00
CA MET A 249 -28.87 -34.66 -17.55
C MET A 249 -27.41 -34.89 -17.14
N ALA A 250 -26.74 -35.88 -17.74
CA ALA A 250 -25.32 -36.17 -17.49
C ALA A 250 -24.44 -34.96 -17.86
N GLN A 251 -24.69 -34.37 -19.03
CA GLN A 251 -23.97 -33.17 -19.48
C GLN A 251 -24.18 -31.96 -18.56
N GLN A 252 -25.41 -31.72 -18.08
CA GLN A 252 -25.66 -30.62 -17.14
C GLN A 252 -25.02 -30.88 -15.77
N ALA A 253 -25.03 -32.12 -15.27
CA ALA A 253 -24.38 -32.47 -14.01
C ALA A 253 -22.85 -32.29 -14.08
N ALA A 254 -22.23 -32.73 -15.18
CA ALA A 254 -20.81 -32.50 -15.45
C ALA A 254 -20.48 -31.00 -15.54
N ARG A 255 -21.33 -30.22 -16.23
CA ARG A 255 -21.16 -28.77 -16.34
C ARG A 255 -21.25 -28.07 -14.98
N MET A 256 -22.23 -28.41 -14.15
CA MET A 256 -22.37 -27.83 -12.82
C MET A 256 -21.15 -28.13 -11.94
N ARG A 257 -20.62 -29.37 -12.01
CA ARG A 257 -19.38 -29.76 -11.32
C ARG A 257 -18.21 -28.89 -11.78
N GLN A 258 -18.03 -28.69 -13.08
CA GLN A 258 -16.99 -27.82 -13.61
C GLN A 258 -17.12 -26.37 -13.13
N ILE A 259 -18.33 -25.80 -13.12
CA ILE A 259 -18.57 -24.44 -12.62
C ILE A 259 -18.16 -24.29 -11.14
N VAL A 260 -18.47 -25.29 -10.32
CA VAL A 260 -18.10 -25.28 -8.89
C VAL A 260 -16.58 -25.37 -8.72
N GLU A 261 -15.92 -26.23 -9.50
CA GLU A 261 -14.45 -26.35 -9.47
C GLU A 261 -13.75 -25.09 -9.97
N ASP A 262 -14.24 -24.47 -11.03
CA ASP A 262 -13.76 -23.21 -11.56
C ASP A 262 -13.91 -22.08 -10.53
N LEU A 263 -15.07 -21.99 -9.86
CA LEU A 263 -15.34 -20.98 -8.83
C LEU A 263 -14.42 -21.14 -7.62
N LEU A 264 -14.18 -22.39 -7.19
CA LEU A 264 -13.23 -22.72 -6.13
C LEU A 264 -11.82 -22.27 -6.48
N LEU A 265 -11.37 -22.63 -7.68
CA LEU A 265 -10.05 -22.29 -8.16
C LEU A 265 -9.87 -20.77 -8.20
N LEU A 266 -10.84 -20.05 -8.78
CA LEU A 266 -10.84 -18.60 -8.84
C LEU A 266 -10.76 -17.96 -7.45
N ALA A 267 -11.56 -18.44 -6.49
CA ALA A 267 -11.54 -17.92 -5.13
C ALA A 267 -10.22 -18.16 -4.39
N ARG A 268 -9.55 -19.29 -4.66
CA ARG A 268 -8.21 -19.57 -4.14
C ARG A 268 -7.18 -18.64 -4.77
N LEU A 269 -7.24 -18.45 -6.08
CA LEU A 269 -6.32 -17.57 -6.81
C LEU A 269 -6.44 -16.10 -6.38
N GLU A 270 -7.64 -15.64 -6.03
CA GLU A 270 -7.91 -14.26 -5.61
C GLU A 270 -7.51 -13.96 -4.16
N GLY A 271 -7.42 -15.00 -3.32
CA GLY A 271 -7.18 -14.83 -1.89
C GLY A 271 -5.71 -14.94 -1.45
N ASP A 272 -4.78 -15.27 -2.34
CA ASP A 272 -3.37 -15.49 -1.99
C ASP A 272 -2.43 -14.73 -2.95
N SER A 273 -1.62 -13.83 -2.39
CA SER A 273 -0.76 -12.91 -3.14
C SER A 273 0.43 -13.56 -3.87
N ALA A 274 0.73 -14.84 -3.63
CA ALA A 274 1.78 -15.59 -4.34
C ALA A 274 1.51 -17.10 -4.29
N PRO A 275 2.05 -17.92 -5.23
CA PRO A 275 2.05 -19.38 -5.11
C PRO A 275 2.74 -19.79 -3.79
N SER A 276 2.20 -20.78 -3.09
CA SER A 276 2.65 -21.16 -1.74
C SER A 276 4.07 -21.73 -1.70
N GLN A 277 4.65 -22.06 -2.86
CA GLN A 277 6.06 -22.41 -3.13
C GLN A 277 6.19 -22.53 -4.65
N PRO A 278 6.97 -21.66 -5.32
CA PRO A 278 7.22 -21.81 -6.76
C PRO A 278 8.11 -23.04 -7.01
N GLU A 279 7.74 -23.86 -7.98
CA GLU A 279 8.49 -25.04 -8.45
C GLU A 279 8.98 -24.85 -9.88
N ASP A 280 9.98 -25.65 -10.28
CA ASP A 280 10.55 -25.60 -11.63
C ASP A 280 9.66 -26.36 -12.62
N VAL A 281 8.80 -25.65 -13.33
CA VAL A 281 7.83 -26.23 -14.26
C VAL A 281 8.42 -26.37 -15.66
N ASP A 282 8.37 -27.60 -16.17
CA ASP A 282 8.70 -27.91 -17.56
C ASP A 282 7.53 -27.54 -18.48
N MET A 283 7.58 -26.35 -19.08
CA MET A 283 6.52 -25.87 -19.97
C MET A 283 6.39 -26.72 -21.24
N ALA A 284 7.49 -27.25 -21.75
CA ALA A 284 7.48 -28.12 -22.93
C ALA A 284 6.73 -29.44 -22.64
N ALA A 285 7.02 -30.09 -21.51
CA ALA A 285 6.32 -31.30 -21.11
C ALA A 285 4.84 -31.04 -20.81
N LEU A 286 4.52 -29.92 -20.15
CA LEU A 286 3.16 -29.52 -19.83
C LEU A 286 2.32 -29.32 -21.10
N LEU A 287 2.85 -28.58 -22.09
CA LEU A 287 2.13 -28.31 -23.33
C LEU A 287 1.93 -29.55 -24.18
N ARG A 288 2.92 -30.44 -24.25
CA ARG A 288 2.77 -31.72 -24.94
C ARG A 288 1.67 -32.57 -24.29
N SER A 289 1.69 -32.68 -22.96
CA SER A 289 0.66 -33.41 -22.23
C SER A 289 -0.75 -32.85 -22.45
N VAL A 290 -0.93 -31.53 -22.41
CA VAL A 290 -2.25 -30.92 -22.65
C VAL A 290 -2.71 -31.10 -24.11
N ALA A 291 -1.78 -31.02 -25.06
CA ALA A 291 -2.09 -31.28 -26.46
C ALA A 291 -2.48 -32.75 -26.71
N ASP A 292 -1.79 -33.71 -26.07
CA ASP A 292 -2.14 -35.14 -26.10
C ASP A 292 -3.52 -35.40 -25.50
N ASP A 293 -3.81 -34.82 -24.33
CA ASP A 293 -5.12 -34.92 -23.68
C ASP A 293 -6.22 -34.43 -24.63
N CYS A 294 -6.03 -33.27 -25.29
CA CYS A 294 -7.02 -32.72 -26.22
C CYS A 294 -7.19 -33.56 -27.48
N ARG A 295 -6.10 -34.09 -28.05
CA ARG A 295 -6.17 -35.03 -29.19
C ARG A 295 -6.96 -36.29 -28.83
N SER A 296 -6.80 -36.80 -27.62
CA SER A 296 -7.51 -38.01 -27.17
C SER A 296 -9.01 -37.79 -26.97
N LEU A 297 -9.43 -36.60 -26.54
CA LEU A 297 -10.84 -36.25 -26.33
C LEU A 297 -11.58 -35.87 -27.62
N SER A 298 -10.85 -35.46 -28.67
CA SER A 298 -11.43 -34.86 -29.88
C SER A 298 -11.03 -35.63 -31.14
N SER A 299 -11.45 -36.89 -31.26
CA SER A 299 -11.17 -37.73 -32.44
C SER A 299 -11.70 -37.12 -33.75
N ASP A 300 -12.82 -36.40 -33.67
CA ASP A 300 -13.49 -35.69 -34.78
C ASP A 300 -13.39 -34.15 -34.64
N GLY A 301 -12.48 -33.64 -33.82
CA GLY A 301 -12.31 -32.20 -33.58
C GLY A 301 -11.21 -31.54 -34.42
N PRO A 302 -10.94 -30.24 -34.18
CA PRO A 302 -9.89 -29.50 -34.87
C PRO A 302 -8.51 -30.13 -34.66
N GLN A 303 -7.62 -29.99 -35.66
CA GLN A 303 -6.24 -30.47 -35.57
C GLN A 303 -5.48 -29.69 -34.49
N VAL A 304 -4.81 -30.39 -33.57
CA VAL A 304 -4.02 -29.77 -32.48
C VAL A 304 -2.54 -30.01 -32.68
N ASP A 305 -1.82 -28.96 -33.04
CA ASP A 305 -0.36 -28.93 -33.19
C ASP A 305 0.31 -28.29 -31.98
N CYS A 306 1.50 -28.76 -31.64
CA CYS A 306 2.28 -28.26 -30.50
C CYS A 306 3.73 -28.00 -30.94
N GLU A 307 4.12 -26.74 -30.91
CA GLU A 307 5.43 -26.25 -31.31
C GLU A 307 6.21 -25.78 -30.09
N ILE A 308 7.31 -26.47 -29.76
CA ILE A 308 8.19 -26.09 -28.66
C ILE A 308 9.51 -25.58 -29.24
N ARG A 309 9.74 -24.28 -29.12
CA ARG A 309 10.96 -23.59 -29.60
C ARG A 309 11.89 -23.18 -28.46
N SER A 310 11.32 -22.83 -27.30
CA SER A 310 12.09 -22.55 -26.08
C SER A 310 12.33 -23.81 -25.24
N GLN A 311 13.50 -23.90 -24.62
CA GLN A 311 13.86 -24.93 -23.63
C GLN A 311 13.80 -24.40 -22.19
N ARG A 312 13.45 -23.11 -22.00
CA ARG A 312 13.38 -22.49 -20.68
C ARG A 312 12.24 -23.10 -19.87
N ARG A 313 12.50 -23.31 -18.59
CA ARG A 313 11.53 -23.71 -17.57
C ARG A 313 10.94 -22.48 -16.90
N LEU A 314 9.80 -22.64 -16.25
CA LEU A 314 9.10 -21.55 -15.57
C LEU A 314 9.00 -21.82 -14.07
N LEU A 315 9.38 -20.85 -13.25
CA LEU A 315 9.23 -20.88 -11.80
C LEU A 315 7.77 -20.55 -11.43
N GLY A 316 6.98 -21.55 -11.05
CA GLY A 316 5.52 -21.39 -10.90
C GLY A 316 4.82 -22.51 -10.13
N ASP A 317 3.51 -22.62 -10.30
CA ASP A 317 2.70 -23.74 -9.78
C ASP A 317 2.20 -24.56 -10.98
N HIS A 318 2.65 -25.82 -11.08
CA HIS A 318 2.34 -26.68 -12.21
C HIS A 318 0.83 -26.88 -12.40
N LYS A 319 0.06 -27.02 -11.32
CA LYS A 319 -1.39 -27.24 -11.40
C LYS A 319 -2.11 -26.00 -11.91
N GLN A 320 -1.71 -24.83 -11.45
CA GLN A 320 -2.29 -23.56 -11.91
C GLN A 320 -1.98 -23.31 -13.39
N LEU A 321 -0.72 -23.49 -13.80
CA LEU A 321 -0.31 -23.34 -15.19
C LEU A 321 -1.04 -24.33 -16.09
N ARG A 322 -1.10 -25.62 -15.72
CA ARG A 322 -1.85 -26.64 -16.48
C ARG A 322 -3.32 -26.25 -16.63
N SER A 323 -3.94 -25.73 -15.57
CA SER A 323 -5.33 -25.25 -15.63
C SER A 323 -5.50 -24.06 -16.58
N ALA A 324 -4.57 -23.09 -16.58
CA ALA A 324 -4.62 -21.97 -17.52
C ALA A 324 -4.50 -22.44 -18.97
N VAL A 325 -3.52 -23.30 -19.28
CA VAL A 325 -3.35 -23.85 -20.64
C VAL A 325 -4.59 -24.64 -21.06
N THR A 326 -5.11 -25.51 -20.19
CA THR A 326 -6.32 -26.30 -20.47
C THR A 326 -7.51 -25.40 -20.77
N ASN A 327 -7.71 -24.32 -20.01
CA ASN A 327 -8.80 -23.36 -20.27
C ASN A 327 -8.65 -22.66 -21.63
N LEU A 328 -7.43 -22.30 -22.03
CA LEU A 328 -7.18 -21.71 -23.35
C LEU A 328 -7.45 -22.70 -24.48
N VAL A 329 -6.97 -23.94 -24.36
CA VAL A 329 -7.14 -24.96 -25.40
C VAL A 329 -8.60 -25.41 -25.50
N VAL A 330 -9.31 -25.60 -24.39
CA VAL A 330 -10.75 -25.92 -24.40
C VAL A 330 -11.55 -24.77 -25.04
N ASN A 331 -11.16 -23.51 -24.80
CA ASN A 331 -11.77 -22.38 -25.48
C ASN A 331 -11.53 -22.44 -27.01
N ALA A 332 -10.28 -22.73 -27.44
CA ALA A 332 -9.95 -22.90 -28.85
C ALA A 332 -10.75 -24.05 -29.50
N VAL A 333 -10.86 -25.21 -28.85
CA VAL A 333 -11.64 -26.37 -29.36
C VAL A 333 -13.13 -26.03 -29.52
N ASN A 334 -13.73 -25.33 -28.56
CA ASN A 334 -15.16 -24.99 -28.62
C ASN A 334 -15.52 -23.95 -29.70
N HIS A 335 -14.55 -23.16 -30.15
CA HIS A 335 -14.76 -22.07 -31.10
C HIS A 335 -14.14 -22.32 -32.47
N THR A 336 -13.42 -23.44 -32.64
CA THR A 336 -12.83 -23.87 -33.92
C THR A 336 -13.65 -25.00 -34.54
N PRO A 337 -14.03 -24.90 -35.83
CA PRO A 337 -14.72 -25.99 -36.50
C PRO A 337 -13.80 -27.21 -36.68
N PRO A 338 -14.33 -28.42 -36.90
CA PRO A 338 -13.54 -29.66 -37.03
C PRO A 338 -12.41 -29.63 -38.08
N ASN A 339 -12.60 -28.85 -39.15
CA ASN A 339 -11.60 -28.67 -40.21
C ASN A 339 -10.59 -27.55 -39.95
N GLY A 340 -10.69 -26.87 -38.81
CA GLY A 340 -9.73 -25.87 -38.37
C GLY A 340 -8.54 -26.48 -37.62
N GLY A 341 -7.55 -25.65 -37.38
CA GLY A 341 -6.37 -25.95 -36.58
C GLY A 341 -6.28 -25.12 -35.30
N ILE A 342 -5.63 -25.70 -34.31
CA ILE A 342 -5.21 -25.09 -33.05
C ILE A 342 -3.71 -25.32 -32.90
N THR A 343 -2.96 -24.27 -32.59
CA THR A 343 -1.51 -24.32 -32.41
C THR A 343 -1.16 -23.86 -31.00
N LEU A 344 -0.45 -24.71 -30.25
CA LEU A 344 0.17 -24.36 -28.98
C LEU A 344 1.65 -24.05 -29.25
N LEU A 345 2.13 -22.88 -28.87
CA LEU A 345 3.51 -22.45 -29.09
C LEU A 345 4.17 -22.08 -27.75
N TRP A 346 5.39 -22.56 -27.54
CA TRP A 346 6.29 -22.07 -26.48
C TRP A 346 7.57 -21.54 -27.12
N ASP A 347 7.79 -20.22 -27.05
CA ASP A 347 8.89 -19.53 -27.72
C ASP A 347 9.57 -18.51 -26.80
N ASP A 348 10.80 -18.13 -27.14
CA ASP A 348 11.52 -17.04 -26.46
C ASP A 348 11.38 -15.74 -27.27
N GLU A 349 10.89 -14.68 -26.63
CA GLU A 349 10.76 -13.34 -27.23
C GLU A 349 11.72 -12.39 -26.50
N GLY A 350 12.99 -12.41 -26.91
CA GLY A 350 14.05 -11.62 -26.27
C GLY A 350 14.43 -12.15 -24.89
N SER A 351 14.22 -11.35 -23.85
CA SER A 351 14.46 -11.77 -22.45
C SER A 351 13.33 -12.62 -21.89
N ASP A 352 12.15 -12.53 -22.47
CA ASP A 352 10.91 -13.11 -21.95
C ASP A 352 10.58 -14.40 -22.74
N SER A 353 9.67 -15.21 -22.22
CA SER A 353 9.14 -16.38 -22.93
C SER A 353 7.64 -16.26 -23.08
N VAL A 354 7.13 -16.76 -24.19
CA VAL A 354 5.74 -16.60 -24.61
C VAL A 354 5.12 -17.95 -24.81
N LEU A 355 3.99 -18.15 -24.13
CA LEU A 355 3.04 -19.21 -24.41
C LEU A 355 1.93 -18.64 -25.28
N GLU A 356 1.70 -19.24 -26.42
CA GLU A 356 0.61 -18.84 -27.32
C GLU A 356 -0.32 -20.02 -27.60
N VAL A 357 -1.62 -19.75 -27.56
CA VAL A 357 -2.66 -20.65 -28.08
C VAL A 357 -3.38 -19.92 -29.20
N ALA A 358 -3.16 -20.36 -30.43
CA ALA A 358 -3.76 -19.82 -31.63
C ALA A 358 -4.82 -20.78 -32.18
N ASP A 359 -5.94 -20.23 -32.62
CA ASP A 359 -7.05 -20.96 -33.23
C ASP A 359 -7.46 -20.32 -34.56
N THR A 360 -8.10 -21.11 -35.42
CA THR A 360 -8.62 -20.68 -36.74
C THR A 360 -10.15 -20.58 -36.74
N GLY A 361 -10.74 -20.37 -35.56
CA GLY A 361 -12.18 -20.35 -35.33
C GLY A 361 -12.89 -19.09 -35.80
N GLU A 362 -14.08 -18.87 -35.22
CA GLU A 362 -14.97 -17.75 -35.59
C GLU A 362 -14.38 -16.36 -35.28
N GLY A 363 -13.33 -16.28 -34.46
CA GLY A 363 -12.73 -15.04 -34.01
C GLY A 363 -13.67 -14.20 -33.12
N ILE A 364 -13.16 -13.08 -32.63
CA ILE A 364 -13.83 -12.24 -31.62
C ILE A 364 -13.82 -10.79 -32.12
N ALA A 365 -14.98 -10.12 -32.03
CA ALA A 365 -15.07 -8.70 -32.32
C ALA A 365 -14.31 -7.86 -31.27
N ALA A 366 -13.68 -6.77 -31.72
CA ALA A 366 -12.80 -5.94 -30.90
C ALA A 366 -13.48 -5.36 -29.64
N GLU A 367 -14.79 -5.09 -29.70
CA GLU A 367 -15.57 -4.57 -28.57
C GLU A 367 -15.68 -5.54 -27.39
N HIS A 368 -15.54 -6.85 -27.64
CA HIS A 368 -15.63 -7.87 -26.60
C HIS A 368 -14.28 -8.15 -25.93
N ILE A 369 -13.16 -7.93 -26.63
CA ILE A 369 -11.81 -8.31 -26.18
C ILE A 369 -11.49 -7.80 -24.75
N PRO A 370 -11.73 -6.52 -24.40
CA PRO A 370 -11.43 -6.02 -23.05
C PRO A 370 -12.21 -6.73 -21.94
N ARG A 371 -13.37 -7.27 -22.28
CA ARG A 371 -14.34 -7.85 -21.35
C ARG A 371 -14.24 -9.37 -21.24
N LEU A 372 -13.50 -10.04 -22.12
CA LEU A 372 -13.35 -11.50 -22.14
C LEU A 372 -12.82 -12.11 -20.84
N THR A 373 -12.11 -11.31 -20.04
CA THR A 373 -11.58 -11.73 -18.73
C THR A 373 -12.50 -11.38 -17.55
N GLU A 374 -13.66 -10.76 -17.80
CA GLU A 374 -14.71 -10.56 -16.80
C GLU A 374 -15.36 -11.90 -16.44
N ARG A 375 -15.75 -12.06 -15.16
CA ARG A 375 -16.40 -13.28 -14.70
C ARG A 375 -17.78 -13.43 -15.35
N PHE A 376 -18.09 -14.64 -15.81
CA PHE A 376 -19.36 -14.99 -16.46
C PHE A 376 -19.65 -14.24 -17.77
N TYR A 377 -18.70 -13.45 -18.28
CA TYR A 377 -18.88 -12.75 -19.54
C TYR A 377 -18.76 -13.69 -20.73
N ARG A 378 -19.64 -13.50 -21.71
CA ARG A 378 -19.73 -14.32 -22.93
C ARG A 378 -20.24 -13.45 -24.07
N VAL A 379 -19.70 -13.65 -25.26
CA VAL A 379 -20.09 -12.90 -26.48
C VAL A 379 -21.53 -13.23 -26.88
N ASP A 380 -21.90 -14.51 -26.93
CA ASP A 380 -23.27 -14.95 -27.28
C ASP A 380 -23.81 -16.00 -26.30
N ALA A 381 -24.70 -15.60 -25.39
CA ALA A 381 -25.24 -16.49 -24.35
C ALA A 381 -26.07 -17.68 -24.88
N GLY A 382 -26.61 -17.60 -26.11
CA GLY A 382 -27.47 -18.60 -26.74
C GLY A 382 -26.73 -19.81 -27.29
N ARG A 383 -25.86 -19.62 -28.30
CA ARG A 383 -25.06 -20.69 -28.95
C ARG A 383 -24.07 -21.36 -28.00
N SER A 384 -23.55 -20.62 -27.04
CA SER A 384 -22.51 -21.12 -26.15
C SER A 384 -23.06 -21.95 -24.96
N ARG A 385 -24.39 -21.94 -24.71
CA ARG A 385 -25.01 -22.91 -23.77
C ARG A 385 -24.93 -24.36 -24.27
N GLU A 386 -24.97 -24.56 -25.59
CA GLU A 386 -24.87 -25.89 -26.21
C GLU A 386 -23.41 -26.41 -26.18
N ARG A 387 -22.41 -25.51 -26.23
CA ARG A 387 -20.98 -25.85 -26.18
C ARG A 387 -20.35 -25.80 -24.78
N GLY A 388 -21.15 -25.81 -23.71
CA GLY A 388 -20.67 -26.09 -22.35
C GLY A 388 -19.91 -24.99 -21.59
N GLY A 389 -19.57 -23.85 -22.19
CA GLY A 389 -18.73 -22.83 -21.52
C GLY A 389 -19.30 -22.27 -20.20
N THR A 390 -18.43 -22.18 -19.18
CA THR A 390 -18.76 -21.64 -17.83
C THR A 390 -18.68 -20.12 -17.77
N GLY A 391 -17.91 -19.49 -18.67
CA GLY A 391 -17.59 -18.05 -18.61
C GLY A 391 -16.60 -17.68 -17.50
N LEU A 392 -15.99 -18.67 -16.85
CA LEU A 392 -14.98 -18.47 -15.80
C LEU A 392 -13.56 -18.77 -16.27
N GLY A 393 -13.39 -19.54 -17.35
CA GLY A 393 -12.08 -20.01 -17.83
C GLY A 393 -11.06 -18.90 -18.08
N LEU A 394 -11.40 -17.85 -18.86
CA LEU A 394 -10.48 -16.74 -19.12
C LEU A 394 -10.20 -15.87 -17.88
N ALA A 395 -11.15 -15.81 -16.93
CA ALA A 395 -10.90 -15.17 -15.64
C ALA A 395 -9.86 -15.97 -14.83
N ILE A 396 -9.96 -17.31 -14.82
CA ILE A 396 -8.95 -18.19 -14.21
C ILE A 396 -7.58 -17.96 -14.85
N VAL A 397 -7.50 -17.95 -16.19
CA VAL A 397 -6.25 -17.68 -16.92
C VAL A 397 -5.63 -16.37 -16.47
N LYS A 398 -6.40 -15.28 -16.45
CA LYS A 398 -5.92 -13.96 -16.00
C LYS A 398 -5.36 -14.00 -14.58
N HIS A 399 -6.06 -14.66 -13.64
CA HIS A 399 -5.61 -14.75 -12.26
C HIS A 399 -4.36 -15.64 -12.09
N VAL A 400 -4.26 -16.75 -12.83
CA VAL A 400 -3.04 -17.58 -12.86
C VAL A 400 -1.87 -16.76 -13.38
N LEU A 401 -2.02 -16.07 -14.50
CA LEU A 401 -0.95 -15.25 -15.08
C LEU A 401 -0.51 -14.13 -14.14
N SER A 402 -1.45 -13.43 -13.51
CA SER A 402 -1.12 -12.39 -12.53
C SER A 402 -0.31 -12.91 -11.34
N ARG A 403 -0.49 -14.18 -10.91
CA ARG A 403 0.31 -14.80 -9.84
C ARG A 403 1.71 -15.25 -10.30
N HIS A 404 1.92 -15.34 -11.61
CA HIS A 404 3.20 -15.66 -12.24
C HIS A 404 3.86 -14.41 -12.87
N ASP A 405 3.42 -13.22 -12.46
CA ASP A 405 3.89 -11.92 -12.99
C ASP A 405 3.79 -11.81 -14.52
N ALA A 406 2.87 -12.57 -15.11
CA ALA A 406 2.69 -12.70 -16.55
C ALA A 406 1.51 -11.86 -17.04
N GLN A 407 1.58 -11.48 -18.32
CA GLN A 407 0.54 -10.69 -18.99
C GLN A 407 -0.20 -11.52 -20.03
N LEU A 408 -1.51 -11.29 -20.16
CA LEU A 408 -2.34 -11.86 -21.21
C LEU A 408 -2.59 -10.80 -22.28
N ASP A 409 -2.15 -11.06 -23.50
CA ASP A 409 -2.52 -10.32 -24.70
C ASP A 409 -3.46 -11.18 -25.56
N ILE A 410 -4.49 -10.57 -26.12
CA ILE A 410 -5.51 -11.26 -26.92
C ILE A 410 -5.61 -10.55 -28.27
N GLN A 411 -5.24 -11.27 -29.33
CA GLN A 411 -5.30 -10.78 -30.69
C GLN A 411 -6.32 -11.61 -31.45
N SER A 412 -7.44 -11.00 -31.86
CA SER A 412 -8.49 -11.72 -32.56
C SER A 412 -9.18 -10.81 -33.56
N ARG A 413 -9.62 -11.40 -34.67
CA ARG A 413 -10.42 -10.74 -35.69
C ARG A 413 -11.54 -11.68 -36.11
N LEU A 414 -12.77 -11.16 -36.14
CA LEU A 414 -13.94 -11.93 -36.56
C LEU A 414 -13.71 -12.59 -37.93
N GLY A 415 -13.93 -13.90 -37.99
CA GLY A 415 -13.74 -14.76 -39.17
C GLY A 415 -12.32 -15.24 -39.44
N HIS A 416 -11.33 -14.86 -38.62
CA HIS A 416 -9.91 -15.19 -38.81
C HIS A 416 -9.28 -15.93 -37.63
N GLY A 417 -10.07 -16.34 -36.64
CA GLY A 417 -9.58 -16.98 -35.42
C GLY A 417 -9.03 -16.03 -34.35
N SER A 418 -8.44 -16.59 -33.31
CA SER A 418 -7.92 -15.85 -32.15
C SER A 418 -6.55 -16.36 -31.71
N ARG A 419 -5.77 -15.48 -31.09
CA ARG A 419 -4.48 -15.77 -30.48
C ARG A 419 -4.50 -15.27 -29.05
N PHE A 420 -4.28 -16.17 -28.11
CA PHE A 420 -4.12 -15.87 -26.69
C PHE A 420 -2.65 -16.00 -26.32
N ILE A 421 -2.02 -14.90 -25.95
CA ILE A 421 -0.58 -14.78 -25.79
C ILE A 421 -0.27 -14.46 -24.32
N CYS A 422 0.37 -15.40 -23.64
CA CYS A 422 0.80 -15.31 -22.24
C CYS A 422 2.30 -14.99 -22.20
N ARG A 423 2.66 -13.79 -21.75
CA ARG A 423 4.05 -13.31 -21.69
C ARG A 423 4.60 -13.46 -20.27
N PHE A 424 5.66 -14.25 -20.11
CA PHE A 424 6.33 -14.50 -18.82
C PHE A 424 7.66 -13.74 -18.75
N PRO A 425 7.91 -12.96 -17.68
CA PRO A 425 9.12 -12.16 -17.57
C PRO A 425 10.34 -13.03 -17.27
N SER A 426 11.52 -12.56 -17.70
CA SER A 426 12.81 -13.21 -17.42
C SER A 426 13.05 -13.58 -15.96
N SER A 427 12.53 -12.81 -15.00
CA SER A 427 12.65 -13.08 -13.55
C SER A 427 11.97 -14.38 -13.08
N ARG A 428 11.09 -14.96 -13.92
CA ARG A 428 10.40 -16.22 -13.65
C ARG A 428 10.93 -17.38 -14.47
N LEU A 429 11.87 -17.13 -15.39
CA LEU A 429 12.41 -18.15 -16.27
C LEU A 429 13.67 -18.78 -15.67
N ILE A 430 13.82 -20.08 -15.91
CA ILE A 430 14.98 -20.87 -15.49
C ILE A 430 15.51 -21.56 -16.74
N GLY A 431 16.72 -21.22 -17.16
CA GLY A 431 17.32 -21.77 -18.36
C GLY A 431 18.66 -21.15 -18.68
#